data_AF-A0A7W1N295-F1
#
_entry.id   AF-A0A7W1N295-F1
#
_cell.length_a   1.000
_cell.length_b   1.000
_cell.length_c   1.000
_cell.angle_alpha   90.00
_cell.angle_beta   90.00
_cell.angle_gamma   90.00
#
_symmetry.space_group_name_H-M   'P 1'
#
loop_
_entity.id
_entity.type
_entity.pdbx_description
1 polymer ?
#
loop_
_entity_poly.entity_id
_entity_poly.type
_entity_poly.pdbx_seq_one_letter_code
_entity_poly.pdbx_strand_id
1 'polypeptide(L)'
;MTVQAAAFFDLDRTLIQRSSVLALAPSFRARGLITRLDLAKSALWQLLFAARGASAERVRAVSEEGMRILDGFSVGELQALVGDAMEPVLRPLVYAEPLRLVQHHRERGEKVYIVSATLQEIVDHIADDLGFDGAIGSTCEIVDGVYTGRSLRAAHGEGKAQALRELAAADHLDLAASTAYSDSYSDMPFLEAVGHPIAVNPDRRLRRIARSRGWPTIRFTDRAA
;
A
#
# COMPACT_ATOMS: atom_id res chain seq x y z
N MET A 1 25.29 -14.65 -8.63
CA MET A 1 23.88 -14.47 -8.25
C MET A 1 23.22 -13.73 -9.40
N THR A 2 22.18 -14.29 -10.00
CA THR A 2 21.44 -13.64 -11.09
C THR A 2 20.62 -12.51 -10.51
N VAL A 3 20.88 -11.28 -10.94
CA VAL A 3 20.06 -10.12 -10.58
C VAL A 3 18.71 -10.27 -11.30
N GLN A 4 17.61 -10.16 -10.57
CA GLN A 4 16.26 -10.45 -11.07
C GLN A 4 15.41 -9.18 -11.06
N ALA A 5 14.59 -8.96 -12.09
CA ALA A 5 13.62 -7.87 -12.08
C ALA A 5 12.40 -8.23 -11.22
N ALA A 6 11.69 -7.20 -10.76
CA ALA A 6 10.47 -7.35 -9.98
C ALA A 6 9.40 -6.33 -10.40
N ALA A 7 8.17 -6.58 -9.96
CA ALA A 7 7.05 -5.68 -10.14
C ALA A 7 6.45 -5.29 -8.79
N PHE A 8 6.27 -3.99 -8.60
CA PHE A 8 5.83 -3.39 -7.35
C PHE A 8 4.50 -2.69 -7.55
N PHE A 9 3.51 -3.05 -6.76
CA PHE A 9 2.15 -2.54 -6.90
C PHE A 9 1.75 -1.77 -5.65
N ASP A 10 1.36 -0.51 -5.82
CA ASP A 10 0.59 0.17 -4.79
C ASP A 10 -0.75 -0.53 -4.55
N LEU A 11 -1.34 -0.36 -3.36
CA LEU A 11 -2.55 -1.07 -2.95
C LEU A 11 -3.82 -0.24 -3.22
N ASP A 12 -3.97 0.86 -2.50
CA ASP A 12 -5.22 1.61 -2.44
C ASP A 12 -5.41 2.41 -3.74
N ARG A 13 -6.55 2.24 -4.42
CA ARG A 13 -6.85 2.81 -5.75
C ARG A 13 -5.97 2.31 -6.91
N THR A 14 -5.07 1.37 -6.64
CA THR A 14 -4.22 0.69 -7.63
C THR A 14 -4.61 -0.78 -7.79
N LEU A 15 -4.44 -1.61 -6.75
CA LEU A 15 -4.92 -3.00 -6.71
C LEU A 15 -6.39 -3.09 -6.27
N ILE A 16 -6.79 -2.23 -5.32
CA ILE A 16 -8.13 -2.17 -4.74
C ILE A 16 -8.81 -0.86 -5.15
N GLN A 17 -10.10 -0.89 -5.49
CA GLN A 17 -10.86 0.27 -5.98
C GLN A 17 -10.93 1.49 -5.04
N ARG A 18 -10.70 1.29 -3.74
CA ARG A 18 -10.81 2.31 -2.70
C ARG A 18 -9.82 2.02 -1.58
N SER A 19 -9.76 2.90 -0.58
CA SER A 19 -8.91 2.66 0.57
C SER A 19 -9.28 1.38 1.31
N SER A 20 -8.30 0.49 1.47
CA SER A 20 -8.39 -0.75 2.25
C SER A 20 -8.75 -0.47 3.71
N VAL A 21 -8.10 0.51 4.33
CA VAL A 21 -8.36 0.92 5.73
C VAL A 21 -9.81 1.39 5.91
N LEU A 22 -10.32 2.22 4.99
CA LEU A 22 -11.74 2.64 5.06
C LEU A 22 -12.71 1.50 4.78
N ALA A 23 -12.34 0.55 3.92
CA ALA A 23 -13.15 -0.62 3.66
C ALA A 23 -13.27 -1.50 4.91
N LEU A 24 -12.19 -1.64 5.69
CA LEU A 24 -12.14 -2.45 6.91
C LEU A 24 -12.71 -1.74 8.15
N ALA A 25 -12.86 -0.41 8.12
CA ALA A 25 -13.38 0.38 9.23
C ALA A 25 -14.69 -0.16 9.89
N PRO A 26 -15.70 -0.63 9.13
CA PRO A 26 -16.89 -1.23 9.72
C PRO A 26 -16.60 -2.52 10.50
N SER A 27 -15.69 -3.37 10.00
CA SER A 27 -15.26 -4.61 10.66
C SER A 27 -14.57 -4.31 11.99
N PHE A 28 -13.66 -3.32 12.00
CA PHE A 28 -13.01 -2.82 13.21
C PHE A 28 -14.00 -2.29 14.24
N ARG A 29 -14.98 -1.52 13.80
CA ARG A 29 -16.02 -0.99 14.68
C ARG A 29 -16.91 -2.09 15.26
N ALA A 30 -17.25 -3.10 14.46
CA ALA A 30 -18.12 -4.20 14.90
C ALA A 30 -17.48 -5.02 16.04
N ARG A 31 -16.15 -5.09 16.09
CA ARG A 31 -15.40 -5.75 17.19
C ARG A 31 -15.05 -4.82 18.35
N GLY A 32 -15.56 -3.59 18.35
CA GLY A 32 -15.25 -2.60 19.39
C GLY A 32 -13.81 -2.09 19.38
N LEU A 33 -13.04 -2.44 18.35
CA LEU A 33 -11.63 -2.06 18.24
C LEU A 33 -11.47 -0.58 17.93
N ILE A 34 -12.33 0.00 17.10
CA ILE A 34 -12.25 1.43 16.76
C ILE A 34 -13.54 2.13 17.17
N THR A 35 -13.43 3.23 17.94
CA THR A 35 -14.60 4.02 18.34
C THR A 35 -15.09 4.92 17.20
N ARG A 36 -16.30 5.47 17.32
CA ARG A 36 -16.79 6.48 16.37
C ARG A 36 -15.89 7.72 16.32
N LEU A 37 -15.23 8.05 17.42
CA LEU A 37 -14.33 9.19 17.51
C LEU A 37 -13.02 8.91 16.78
N ASP A 38 -12.49 7.69 16.87
CA ASP A 38 -11.28 7.28 16.15
C ASP A 38 -11.52 7.22 14.64
N LEU A 39 -12.71 6.76 14.22
CA LEU A 39 -13.14 6.82 12.82
C LEU A 39 -13.32 8.25 12.31
N ALA A 40 -13.91 9.14 13.13
CA ALA A 40 -14.06 10.53 12.76
C ALA A 40 -12.70 11.23 12.62
N LYS A 41 -11.75 10.93 13.51
CA LYS A 41 -10.37 11.40 13.42
C LYS A 41 -9.69 10.83 12.17
N SER A 42 -9.73 9.52 11.93
CA SER A 42 -9.08 8.89 10.76
C SER A 42 -9.66 9.37 9.43
N ALA A 43 -10.98 9.54 9.34
CA ALA A 43 -11.64 10.12 8.15
C ALA A 43 -11.27 11.60 7.95
N LEU A 44 -11.20 12.39 9.03
CA LEU A 44 -10.70 13.77 8.99
C LEU A 44 -9.24 13.82 8.52
N TRP A 45 -8.39 12.89 8.99
CA TRP A 45 -7.00 12.77 8.57
C TRP A 45 -6.90 12.40 7.09
N GLN A 46 -7.68 11.43 6.60
CA GLN A 46 -7.73 11.07 5.18
C GLN A 46 -8.26 12.20 4.30
N LEU A 47 -9.22 13.00 4.78
CA LEU A 47 -9.66 14.23 4.12
C LEU A 47 -8.56 15.30 4.08
N LEU A 48 -7.78 15.45 5.17
CA LEU A 48 -6.61 16.33 5.20
C LEU A 48 -5.51 15.84 4.23
N PHE A 49 -5.29 14.52 4.12
CA PHE A 49 -4.38 13.89 3.16
C PHE A 49 -4.82 14.09 1.71
N ALA A 50 -6.11 13.88 1.40
CA ALA A 50 -6.67 14.08 0.07
C ALA A 50 -6.70 15.56 -0.35
N ALA A 51 -6.77 16.48 0.62
CA ALA A 51 -7.01 17.89 0.34
C ALA A 51 -5.77 18.71 -0.04
N ARG A 52 -4.53 18.31 0.28
CA ARG A 52 -3.40 19.25 0.14
C ARG A 52 -2.07 18.57 -0.21
N GLY A 53 -1.29 19.26 -1.07
CA GLY A 53 0.15 19.08 -1.23
C GLY A 53 0.91 19.46 0.05
N ALA A 54 0.63 18.74 1.13
CA ALA A 54 1.30 18.84 2.40
C ALA A 54 2.78 18.45 2.23
N SER A 55 3.67 19.11 2.96
CA SER A 55 5.08 18.72 2.98
C SER A 55 5.23 17.28 3.48
N ALA A 56 6.27 16.58 3.03
CA ALA A 56 6.57 15.21 3.47
C ALA A 56 6.65 15.10 5.00
N GLU A 57 7.14 16.14 5.67
CA GLU A 57 7.19 16.23 7.14
C GLU A 57 5.81 16.21 7.79
N ARG A 58 4.83 16.93 7.25
CA ARG A 58 3.46 16.93 7.79
C ARG A 58 2.80 15.58 7.58
N VAL A 59 3.04 14.95 6.43
CA VAL A 59 2.53 13.60 6.18
C VAL A 59 3.13 12.63 7.18
N ARG A 60 4.45 12.66 7.39
CA ARG A 60 5.12 11.81 8.37
C ARG A 60 4.56 12.02 9.77
N ALA A 61 4.42 13.27 10.22
CA ALA A 61 3.87 13.59 11.54
C ALA A 61 2.44 13.07 11.74
N VAL A 62 1.58 13.18 10.72
CA VAL A 62 0.21 12.66 10.77
C VAL A 62 0.20 11.14 10.73
N SER A 63 1.06 10.50 9.94
CA SER A 63 1.22 9.05 9.94
C SER A 63 1.66 8.53 11.31
N GLU A 64 2.64 9.18 11.94
CA GLU A 64 3.10 8.86 13.30
C GLU A 64 1.99 9.06 14.34
N GLU A 65 1.18 10.11 14.21
CA GLU A 65 0.02 10.33 15.08
C GLU A 65 -1.07 9.27 14.87
N GLY A 66 -1.29 8.84 13.63
CA GLY A 66 -2.21 7.75 13.32
C GLY A 66 -1.80 6.44 13.98
N MET A 67 -0.50 6.15 14.06
CA MET A 67 0.01 4.95 14.74
C MET A 67 -0.32 4.93 16.24
N ARG A 68 -0.38 6.09 16.91
CA ARG A 68 -0.74 6.17 18.33
C ARG A 68 -2.13 5.62 18.64
N ILE A 69 -3.04 5.58 17.66
CA ILE A 69 -4.38 4.99 17.83
C ILE A 69 -4.27 3.46 18.05
N LEU A 70 -3.20 2.83 17.58
CA LEU A 70 -2.98 1.39 17.71
C LEU A 70 -2.45 1.01 19.09
N ASP A 71 -2.03 1.96 19.93
CA ASP A 71 -1.46 1.64 21.25
C ASP A 71 -2.41 0.77 22.08
N GLY A 72 -1.91 -0.37 22.56
CA GLY A 72 -2.69 -1.36 23.30
C GLY A 72 -3.48 -2.36 22.46
N PHE A 73 -3.43 -2.29 21.12
CA PHE A 73 -4.15 -3.23 20.25
C PHE A 73 -3.34 -4.51 20.05
N SER A 74 -4.03 -5.67 20.11
CA SER A 74 -3.44 -6.95 19.78
C SER A 74 -3.20 -7.10 18.28
N VAL A 75 -1.98 -7.49 17.92
CA VAL A 75 -1.59 -7.82 16.55
C VAL A 75 -2.39 -9.01 16.03
N GLY A 76 -2.58 -10.03 16.87
CA GLY A 76 -3.32 -11.24 16.49
C GLY A 76 -4.81 -10.97 16.24
N GLU A 77 -5.42 -10.07 17.02
CA GLU A 77 -6.82 -9.67 16.80
C GLU A 77 -6.98 -8.87 15.50
N LEU A 78 -6.02 -7.99 15.18
CA LEU A 78 -5.97 -7.28 13.91
C LEU A 78 -5.90 -8.26 12.74
N GLN A 79 -4.95 -9.19 12.77
CA GLN A 79 -4.76 -10.19 11.72
C GLN A 79 -6.01 -11.05 11.52
N ALA A 80 -6.59 -11.57 12.61
CA ALA A 80 -7.82 -12.34 12.55
C ALA A 80 -8.97 -11.53 11.91
N LEU A 81 -9.12 -10.26 12.28
CA LEU A 81 -10.15 -9.39 11.70
C LEU A 81 -9.93 -9.16 10.21
N VAL A 82 -8.69 -8.93 9.78
CA VAL A 82 -8.37 -8.75 8.36
C VAL A 82 -8.67 -10.03 7.59
N GLY A 83 -8.27 -11.20 8.12
CA GLY A 83 -8.60 -12.49 7.54
C GLY A 83 -10.11 -12.70 7.37
N ASP A 84 -10.89 -12.43 8.42
CA ASP A 84 -12.36 -12.53 8.38
C ASP A 84 -13.02 -11.55 7.41
N ALA A 85 -12.37 -10.41 7.15
CA ALA A 85 -12.84 -9.38 6.23
C ALA A 85 -12.32 -9.57 4.79
N MET A 86 -11.38 -10.48 4.55
CA MET A 86 -10.73 -10.61 3.25
C MET A 86 -11.75 -10.95 2.16
N GLU A 87 -12.46 -12.06 2.30
CA GLU A 87 -13.47 -12.51 1.34
C GLU A 87 -14.70 -11.60 1.27
N PRO A 88 -15.39 -11.23 2.38
CA PRO A 88 -16.63 -10.47 2.28
C PRO A 88 -16.44 -8.96 2.01
N VAL A 89 -15.25 -8.40 2.26
CA VAL A 89 -15.03 -6.94 2.19
C VAL A 89 -13.95 -6.55 1.20
N LEU A 90 -12.77 -7.18 1.23
CA LEU A 90 -11.63 -6.74 0.43
C LEU A 90 -11.63 -7.32 -0.99
N ARG A 91 -11.82 -8.64 -1.14
CA ARG A 91 -11.82 -9.33 -2.44
C ARG A 91 -12.80 -8.73 -3.46
N PRO A 92 -14.04 -8.32 -3.11
CA PRO A 92 -14.97 -7.69 -4.05
C PRO A 92 -14.51 -6.31 -4.58
N LEU A 93 -13.50 -5.72 -3.95
CA LEU A 93 -12.93 -4.42 -4.31
C LEU A 93 -11.66 -4.55 -5.16
N VAL A 94 -11.10 -5.75 -5.29
CA VAL A 94 -9.89 -6.00 -6.07
C VAL A 94 -10.21 -5.86 -7.56
N TYR A 95 -9.35 -5.15 -8.29
CA TYR A 95 -9.42 -5.07 -9.74
C TYR A 95 -8.96 -6.39 -10.37
N ALA A 96 -9.61 -6.84 -11.45
CA ALA A 96 -9.18 -8.06 -12.15
C ALA A 96 -7.90 -7.85 -12.96
N GLU A 97 -7.75 -6.68 -13.55
CA GLU A 97 -6.67 -6.34 -14.47
C GLU A 97 -5.26 -6.40 -13.85
N PRO A 98 -5.00 -5.86 -12.65
CA PRO A 98 -3.67 -6.00 -12.06
C PRO A 98 -3.31 -7.45 -11.72
N LEU A 99 -4.28 -8.33 -11.44
CA LEU A 99 -3.99 -9.76 -11.27
C LEU A 99 -3.48 -10.40 -12.57
N ARG A 100 -3.95 -9.93 -13.74
CA ARG A 100 -3.39 -10.35 -15.04
C ARG A 100 -1.97 -9.82 -15.24
N LEU A 101 -1.68 -8.60 -14.77
CA LEU A 101 -0.32 -8.05 -14.81
C LEU A 101 0.62 -8.84 -13.91
N VAL A 102 0.17 -9.20 -12.71
CA VAL A 102 0.90 -10.09 -11.79
C VAL A 102 1.25 -11.39 -12.48
N GLN A 103 0.29 -12.04 -13.15
CA GLN A 103 0.53 -13.26 -13.90
C GLN A 103 1.56 -13.06 -15.02
N HIS A 104 1.48 -11.96 -15.76
CA HIS A 104 2.44 -11.65 -16.82
C HIS A 104 3.88 -11.45 -16.30
N HIS A 105 4.05 -10.77 -15.16
CA HIS A 105 5.35 -10.62 -14.52
C HIS A 105 5.91 -11.98 -14.07
N ARG A 106 5.06 -12.85 -13.52
CA ARG A 106 5.46 -14.20 -13.11
C ARG A 106 5.89 -15.09 -14.26
N GLU A 107 5.21 -15.00 -15.40
CA GLU A 107 5.60 -15.72 -16.62
C GLU A 107 6.99 -15.30 -17.14
N ARG A 108 7.42 -14.09 -16.79
CA ARG A 108 8.78 -13.58 -17.06
C ARG A 108 9.78 -13.95 -15.97
N GLY A 109 9.36 -14.70 -14.96
CA GLY A 109 10.17 -15.05 -13.80
C GLY A 109 10.46 -13.84 -12.90
N GLU A 110 9.58 -12.84 -12.86
CA GLU A 110 9.75 -11.66 -11.99
C GLU A 110 8.96 -11.85 -10.70
N LYS A 111 9.54 -11.42 -9.58
CA LYS A 111 8.83 -11.40 -8.30
C LYS A 111 7.83 -10.24 -8.28
N VAL A 112 6.72 -10.42 -7.57
CA VAL A 112 5.66 -9.43 -7.43
C VAL A 112 5.46 -9.04 -5.96
N TYR A 113 5.42 -7.74 -5.69
CA TYR A 113 5.27 -7.22 -4.33
C TYR A 113 4.19 -6.15 -4.23
N ILE A 114 3.52 -6.08 -3.08
CA ILE A 114 2.65 -4.96 -2.72
C ILE A 114 3.48 -3.90 -1.95
N VAL A 115 3.31 -2.61 -2.26
CA VAL A 115 4.00 -1.50 -1.56
C VAL A 115 2.98 -0.43 -1.19
N SER A 116 2.61 -0.35 0.09
CA SER A 116 1.49 0.47 0.56
C SER A 116 1.80 1.21 1.85
N ALA A 117 1.10 2.33 2.08
CA ALA A 117 1.15 3.06 3.36
C ALA A 117 0.34 2.36 4.47
N THR A 118 -0.49 1.39 4.12
CA THR A 118 -1.27 0.55 5.07
C THR A 118 -0.33 -0.28 5.97
N LEU A 119 -0.80 -0.64 7.17
CA LEU A 119 -0.03 -1.47 8.13
C LEU A 119 0.49 -2.77 7.49
N GLN A 120 1.71 -3.15 7.85
CA GLN A 120 2.41 -4.33 7.36
C GLN A 120 1.54 -5.60 7.46
N GLU A 121 0.92 -5.82 8.61
CA GLU A 121 0.14 -7.02 8.90
C GLU A 121 -1.12 -7.12 8.03
N ILE A 122 -1.71 -5.98 7.66
CA ILE A 122 -2.86 -5.93 6.74
C ILE A 122 -2.40 -6.22 5.31
N VAL A 123 -1.30 -5.60 4.88
CA VAL A 123 -0.82 -5.77 3.50
C VAL A 123 -0.23 -7.15 3.26
N ASP A 124 0.34 -7.78 4.30
CA ASP A 124 0.81 -9.17 4.25
C ASP A 124 -0.37 -10.11 4.03
N HIS A 125 -1.48 -9.96 4.77
CA HIS A 125 -2.68 -10.77 4.54
C HIS A 125 -3.24 -10.60 3.12
N ILE A 126 -3.23 -9.38 2.59
CA ILE A 126 -3.70 -9.13 1.21
C ILE A 126 -2.74 -9.74 0.20
N ALA A 127 -1.42 -9.62 0.42
CA ALA A 127 -0.41 -10.23 -0.43
C ALA A 127 -0.55 -11.75 -0.45
N ASP A 128 -0.70 -12.38 0.70
CA ASP A 128 -0.89 -13.83 0.81
C ASP A 128 -2.17 -14.29 0.09
N ASP A 129 -3.31 -13.62 0.30
CA ASP A 129 -4.58 -13.98 -0.35
C ASP A 129 -4.54 -13.83 -1.87
N LEU A 130 -3.93 -12.74 -2.35
CA LEU A 130 -3.78 -12.48 -3.78
C LEU A 130 -2.60 -13.21 -4.41
N GLY A 131 -1.85 -13.96 -3.60
CA GLY A 131 -0.66 -14.69 -3.97
C GLY A 131 0.40 -13.76 -4.56
N PHE A 132 0.85 -12.75 -3.84
CA PHE A 132 2.07 -12.00 -4.12
C PHE A 132 3.26 -12.66 -3.41
N ASP A 133 4.49 -12.32 -3.81
CA ASP A 133 5.69 -12.88 -3.19
C ASP A 133 6.09 -12.18 -1.88
N GLY A 134 5.47 -11.02 -1.59
CA GLY A 134 5.59 -10.32 -0.33
C GLY A 134 4.98 -8.91 -0.36
N ALA A 135 5.07 -8.19 0.75
CA ALA A 135 4.58 -6.83 0.87
C ALA A 135 5.48 -5.91 1.70
N ILE A 136 5.36 -4.62 1.43
CA ILE A 136 5.95 -3.52 2.19
C ILE A 136 4.79 -2.63 2.65
N GLY A 137 4.48 -2.67 3.94
CA GLY A 137 3.50 -1.80 4.61
C GLY A 137 4.16 -0.84 5.60
N SER A 138 3.43 0.08 6.23
CA SER A 138 3.96 0.84 7.36
C SER A 138 4.08 -0.06 8.61
N THR A 139 5.09 0.16 9.44
CA THR A 139 5.32 -0.65 10.66
C THR A 139 5.20 0.18 11.93
N CYS A 140 4.63 -0.45 12.95
CA CYS A 140 4.51 0.04 14.32
C CYS A 140 5.30 -0.90 15.24
N GLU A 141 5.90 -0.38 16.31
CA GLU A 141 6.58 -1.21 17.30
C GLU A 141 5.57 -2.11 18.01
N ILE A 142 5.95 -3.39 18.09
CA ILE A 142 5.18 -4.45 18.74
C ILE A 142 6.00 -4.97 19.92
N VAL A 143 5.36 -5.06 21.09
CA VAL A 143 5.91 -5.67 22.31
C VAL A 143 4.88 -6.66 22.83
N ASP A 144 5.31 -7.90 23.07
CA ASP A 144 4.45 -8.99 23.58
C ASP A 144 3.15 -9.19 22.77
N GLY A 145 3.22 -9.03 21.45
CA GLY A 145 2.08 -9.19 20.53
C GLY A 145 1.09 -8.01 20.53
N VAL A 146 1.46 -6.89 21.14
CA VAL A 146 0.64 -5.67 21.25
C VAL A 146 1.37 -4.49 20.63
N TYR A 147 0.64 -3.65 19.89
CA TYR A 147 1.17 -2.40 19.36
C TYR A 147 1.42 -1.38 20.48
N THR A 148 2.55 -0.69 20.40
CA THR A 148 2.91 0.42 21.32
C THR A 148 2.50 1.79 20.79
N GLY A 149 2.02 1.85 19.54
CA GLY A 149 1.74 3.08 18.80
C GLY A 149 2.97 3.84 18.29
N ARG A 150 4.21 3.38 18.58
CA ARG A 150 5.43 4.01 18.06
C ARG A 150 5.66 3.59 16.61
N SER A 151 5.60 4.53 15.68
CA SER A 151 5.94 4.26 14.28
C SER A 151 7.43 3.91 14.14
N LEU A 152 7.72 2.80 13.45
CA LEU A 152 9.08 2.40 13.10
C LEU A 152 9.41 2.74 11.64
N ARG A 153 8.43 2.55 10.74
CA ARG A 153 8.55 2.90 9.32
C ARG A 153 7.22 3.42 8.78
N ALA A 154 7.26 4.57 8.11
CA ALA A 154 6.13 5.10 7.35
C ALA A 154 6.34 4.80 5.86
N ALA A 155 5.58 3.85 5.31
CA ALA A 155 5.68 3.44 3.90
C ALA A 155 4.90 4.40 2.99
N HIS A 156 5.27 5.67 3.00
CA HIS A 156 4.64 6.72 2.21
C HIS A 156 5.69 7.62 1.54
N GLY A 157 5.49 7.96 0.27
CA GLY A 157 6.42 8.80 -0.50
C GLY A 157 7.85 8.26 -0.47
N GLU A 158 8.80 9.03 0.06
CA GLU A 158 10.20 8.61 0.16
C GLU A 158 10.36 7.34 1.01
N GLY A 159 9.51 7.12 2.01
CA GLY A 159 9.56 5.91 2.82
C GLY A 159 9.24 4.63 2.03
N LYS A 160 8.38 4.72 1.00
CA LYS A 160 8.18 3.61 0.05
C LYS A 160 9.43 3.39 -0.79
N ALA A 161 10.01 4.46 -1.33
CA ALA A 161 11.21 4.38 -2.17
C ALA A 161 12.43 3.83 -1.40
N GLN A 162 12.60 4.22 -0.13
CA GLN A 162 13.63 3.68 0.73
C GLN A 162 13.42 2.19 1.00
N ALA A 163 12.21 1.79 1.44
CA ALA A 163 11.91 0.39 1.71
C ALA A 163 12.06 -0.50 0.46
N LEU A 164 11.70 0.04 -0.72
CA LEU A 164 11.91 -0.61 -2.00
C LEU A 164 13.40 -0.86 -2.27
N ARG A 165 14.27 0.14 -2.05
CA ARG A 165 15.73 0.01 -2.21
C ARG A 165 16.33 -0.99 -1.23
N GLU A 166 15.84 -1.00 0.01
CA GLU A 166 16.26 -1.96 1.04
C GLU A 166 15.89 -3.39 0.64
N LEU A 167 14.65 -3.61 0.18
CA LEU A 167 14.21 -4.91 -0.34
C LEU A 167 15.04 -5.33 -1.56
N ALA A 168 15.26 -4.42 -2.52
CA ALA A 168 16.05 -4.72 -3.70
C ALA A 168 17.50 -5.10 -3.37
N ALA A 169 18.10 -4.47 -2.36
CA ALA A 169 19.43 -4.84 -1.88
C ALA A 169 19.43 -6.23 -1.23
N ALA A 170 18.42 -6.55 -0.41
CA ALA A 170 18.30 -7.82 0.28
C ALA A 170 18.03 -9.00 -0.68
N ASP A 171 17.16 -8.78 -1.66
CA ASP A 171 16.70 -9.81 -2.61
C ASP A 171 17.48 -9.81 -3.93
N HIS A 172 18.50 -8.96 -4.06
CA HIS A 172 19.32 -8.78 -5.27
C HIS A 172 18.48 -8.45 -6.52
N LEU A 173 17.56 -7.50 -6.38
CA LEU A 173 16.67 -7.06 -7.46
C LEU A 173 17.27 -5.91 -8.27
N ASP A 174 17.10 -5.94 -9.58
CA ASP A 174 17.46 -4.81 -10.46
C ASP A 174 16.28 -3.84 -10.56
N LEU A 175 16.35 -2.74 -9.80
CA LEU A 175 15.32 -1.71 -9.86
C LEU A 175 15.26 -1.01 -11.24
N ALA A 176 16.36 -0.91 -11.97
CA ALA A 176 16.37 -0.32 -13.30
C ALA A 176 15.67 -1.20 -14.34
N ALA A 177 15.56 -2.50 -14.11
CA ALA A 177 14.76 -3.42 -14.91
C ALA A 177 13.35 -3.69 -14.32
N SER A 178 13.06 -3.12 -13.15
CA SER A 178 11.80 -3.36 -12.43
C SER A 178 10.67 -2.42 -12.83
N THR A 179 9.45 -2.81 -12.53
CA THR A 179 8.21 -2.08 -12.84
C THR A 179 7.51 -1.62 -11.57
N ALA A 180 6.94 -0.41 -11.57
CA ALA A 180 6.16 0.10 -10.44
C ALA A 180 4.81 0.67 -10.91
N TYR A 181 3.75 0.37 -10.17
CA TYR A 181 2.38 0.77 -10.47
C TYR A 181 1.81 1.61 -9.31
N SER A 182 1.29 2.82 -9.57
CA SER A 182 0.61 3.64 -8.57
C SER A 182 -0.37 4.65 -9.17
N ASP A 183 -1.40 5.04 -8.40
CA ASP A 183 -2.40 6.05 -8.76
C ASP A 183 -2.05 7.48 -8.32
N SER A 184 -1.11 7.63 -7.38
CA SER A 184 -0.96 8.88 -6.66
C SER A 184 0.36 9.59 -6.94
N TYR A 185 0.28 10.92 -7.01
CA TYR A 185 1.46 11.77 -7.02
C TYR A 185 2.30 11.62 -5.73
N SER A 186 1.71 11.25 -4.59
CA SER A 186 2.47 11.05 -3.35
C SER A 186 3.56 9.99 -3.51
N ASP A 187 3.33 9.02 -4.39
CA ASP A 187 4.23 7.92 -4.69
C ASP A 187 5.24 8.25 -5.78
N MET A 188 5.43 9.53 -6.10
CA MET A 188 6.43 9.97 -7.06
C MET A 188 7.82 9.38 -6.71
N PRO A 189 8.38 9.50 -5.49
CA PRO A 189 9.66 8.87 -5.19
C PRO A 189 9.72 7.36 -5.44
N PHE A 190 8.60 6.65 -5.22
CA PHE A 190 8.48 5.21 -5.47
C PHE A 190 8.51 4.89 -6.97
N LEU A 191 7.76 5.64 -7.78
CA LEU A 191 7.78 5.50 -9.24
C LEU A 191 9.14 5.89 -9.84
N GLU A 192 9.81 6.91 -9.29
CA GLU A 192 11.14 7.35 -9.72
C GLU A 192 12.26 6.36 -9.38
N ALA A 193 12.02 5.43 -8.46
CA ALA A 193 13.03 4.48 -8.00
C ALA A 193 13.22 3.29 -8.96
N VAL A 194 12.34 3.11 -9.95
CA VAL A 194 12.39 2.00 -10.91
C VAL A 194 12.59 2.48 -12.35
N GLY A 195 13.03 1.58 -13.24
CA GLY A 195 13.18 1.89 -14.66
C GLY A 195 11.87 1.94 -15.45
N HIS A 196 10.82 1.24 -14.98
CA HIS A 196 9.53 1.16 -15.68
C HIS A 196 8.36 1.62 -14.81
N PRO A 197 8.20 2.95 -14.58
CA PRO A 197 7.05 3.49 -13.86
C PRO A 197 5.78 3.50 -14.72
N ILE A 198 4.66 3.07 -14.14
CA ILE A 198 3.35 3.03 -14.77
C ILE A 198 2.32 3.72 -13.87
N ALA A 199 1.64 4.72 -14.45
CA ALA A 199 0.59 5.46 -13.78
C ALA A 199 -0.76 4.73 -13.95
N VAL A 200 -1.36 4.29 -12.85
CA VAL A 200 -2.63 3.53 -12.85
C VAL A 200 -3.76 4.43 -12.39
N ASN A 201 -4.84 4.61 -13.16
CA ASN A 201 -5.96 5.47 -12.75
C ASN A 201 -5.54 6.85 -12.17
N PRO A 202 -4.52 7.54 -12.74
CA PRO A 202 -3.76 8.51 -11.97
C PRO A 202 -4.56 9.74 -11.58
N ASP A 203 -4.23 10.29 -10.41
CA ASP A 203 -4.69 11.60 -9.98
C ASP A 203 -4.28 12.71 -10.98
N ARG A 204 -4.87 13.91 -10.82
CA ARG A 204 -4.64 15.01 -11.77
C ARG A 204 -3.17 15.41 -11.89
N ARG A 205 -2.39 15.32 -10.80
CA ARG A 205 -0.99 15.74 -10.76
C ARG A 205 -0.09 14.65 -11.35
N LEU A 206 -0.27 13.39 -10.97
CA LEU A 206 0.44 12.26 -11.55
C LEU A 206 0.17 12.15 -13.05
N ARG A 207 -1.07 12.33 -13.50
CA ARG A 207 -1.42 12.33 -14.92
C ARG A 207 -0.65 13.38 -15.73
N ARG A 208 -0.47 14.58 -15.18
CA ARG A 208 0.32 15.64 -15.84
C ARG A 208 1.78 15.23 -15.96
N ILE A 209 2.34 14.66 -14.89
CA ILE A 209 3.74 14.21 -14.86
C ILE A 209 3.96 13.05 -15.84
N ALA A 210 3.10 12.04 -15.79
CA ALA A 210 3.16 10.90 -16.69
C ALA A 210 3.16 11.34 -18.15
N ARG A 211 2.24 12.26 -18.52
CA ARG A 211 2.23 12.87 -19.86
C ARG A 211 3.52 13.61 -20.20
N SER A 212 4.07 14.40 -19.27
CA SER A 212 5.28 15.18 -19.52
C SER A 212 6.55 14.33 -19.65
N ARG A 213 6.59 13.17 -18.95
CA ARG A 213 7.74 12.27 -18.91
C ARG A 213 7.59 11.06 -19.84
N GLY A 214 6.49 10.96 -20.58
CA GLY A 214 6.19 9.83 -21.45
C GLY A 214 5.94 8.52 -20.69
N TRP A 215 5.53 8.58 -19.43
CA TRP A 215 5.23 7.37 -18.65
C TRP A 215 3.91 6.76 -19.11
N PRO A 216 3.86 5.42 -19.28
CA PRO A 216 2.62 4.72 -19.58
C PRO A 216 1.54 5.05 -18.55
N THR A 217 0.31 5.22 -19.04
CA THR A 217 -0.88 5.39 -18.20
C THR A 217 -1.87 4.30 -18.54
N ILE A 218 -2.34 3.57 -17.53
CA ILE A 218 -3.35 2.53 -17.68
C ILE A 218 -4.58 2.86 -16.83
N ARG A 219 -5.73 2.32 -17.23
CA ARG A 219 -7.01 2.51 -16.53
C ARG A 219 -7.60 1.14 -16.24
N PHE A 220 -7.94 0.91 -14.98
CA PHE A 220 -8.65 -0.28 -14.54
C PHE A 220 -10.11 0.06 -14.27
N THR A 221 -11.01 -0.81 -14.74
CA THR A 221 -12.46 -0.67 -14.63
C THR A 221 -13.16 -1.96 -14.23
N ASP A 222 -12.54 -3.12 -14.43
CA ASP A 222 -13.15 -4.43 -14.25
C ASP A 222 -12.99 -4.94 -12.81
N ARG A 223 -14.03 -5.61 -12.30
CA ARG A 223 -13.96 -6.23 -10.97
C ARG A 223 -13.39 -7.64 -11.09
N ALA A 224 -12.56 -8.04 -10.12
CA ALA A 224 -12.29 -9.46 -9.91
C ALA A 224 -13.64 -10.16 -9.64
N ALA A 225 -13.91 -11.22 -10.42
CA ALA A 225 -15.12 -12.02 -10.30
C ALA A 225 -15.06 -12.91 -9.06
#